data_AF-F4MUH4-F1
#
_entry.id   AF-F4MUH4-F1
#
_cell.length_a   1.000
_cell.length_b   1.000
_cell.length_c   1.000
_cell.angle_alpha   90.00
_cell.angle_beta   90.00
_cell.angle_gamma   90.00
#
_symmetry.space_group_name_H-M   'P 1'
#
loop_
_entity.id
_entity.type
_entity.pdbx_description
1 polymer ?
#
loop_
_entity_poly.entity_id
_entity_poly.type
_entity_poly.pdbx_seq_one_letter_code
_entity_poly.pdbx_strand_id
1 'polypeptide(L)'
;MDEVLTGRRREGIYAGAMTFAGKMVRSIIVFAMGWTLSRFGFVSGQSSQPEVAVQAIVGVFAIGVVSLALVAIYYTTQMKLDRKNHKILLEEIDRIKSGGAMADIPAHARAVAEELTGWKYEQCWGNNPLGMKESSNVIPKPVTES
;
A
#
# COMPACT_ATOMS: atom_id res chain seq x y z
N MET A 1 0.06 -10.52 0.16
CA MET A 1 1.48 -10.43 0.58
C MET A 1 1.62 -10.57 2.09
N ASP A 2 1.05 -9.66 2.89
CA ASP A 2 1.25 -9.71 4.36
C ASP A 2 0.60 -10.95 5.02
N GLU A 3 -0.54 -11.43 4.50
CA GLU A 3 -1.15 -12.71 4.91
C GLU A 3 -0.28 -13.93 4.51
N VAL A 4 0.40 -13.86 3.37
CA VAL A 4 1.34 -14.91 2.92
C VAL A 4 2.60 -14.95 3.78
N LEU A 5 3.01 -13.79 4.33
CA LEU A 5 4.17 -13.66 5.22
C LEU A 5 3.85 -13.99 6.68
N THR A 6 2.68 -13.63 7.19
CA THR A 6 2.36 -13.69 8.63
C THR A 6 1.19 -14.61 9.01
N GLY A 7 0.40 -15.09 8.04
CA GLY A 7 -0.78 -15.93 8.30
C GLY A 7 -1.93 -15.22 9.01
N ARG A 8 -1.88 -13.89 9.18
CA ARG A 8 -2.88 -13.09 9.91
C ARG A 8 -3.57 -12.08 8.98
N ARG A 9 -4.88 -11.89 9.16
CA ARG A 9 -5.63 -10.83 8.47
C ARG A 9 -5.46 -9.50 9.20
N ARG A 10 -4.62 -8.61 8.66
CA ARG A 10 -4.47 -7.20 9.11
C ARG A 10 -5.17 -6.20 8.19
N GLU A 11 -6.13 -6.67 7.39
CA GLU A 11 -6.81 -5.93 6.33
C GLU A 11 -7.41 -4.60 6.83
N GLY A 12 -7.97 -4.58 8.04
CA GLY A 12 -8.57 -3.36 8.62
C GLY A 12 -7.56 -2.24 8.90
N ILE A 13 -6.35 -2.59 9.38
CA ILE A 13 -5.29 -1.60 9.66
C ILE A 13 -4.76 -1.04 8.34
N TYR A 14 -4.58 -1.89 7.33
CA TYR A 14 -4.17 -1.47 5.99
C TYR A 14 -5.21 -0.60 5.30
N ALA A 15 -6.49 -1.00 5.35
CA ALA A 15 -7.59 -0.23 4.79
C ALA A 15 -7.73 1.15 5.48
N GLY A 16 -7.57 1.18 6.81
CA GLY A 16 -7.53 2.41 7.60
C GLY A 16 -6.37 3.32 7.20
N ALA A 17 -5.15 2.79 7.13
CA ALA A 17 -3.95 3.54 6.76
C ALA A 17 -4.01 4.08 5.32
N MET A 18 -4.47 3.27 4.37
CA MET A 18 -4.65 3.67 2.97
C MET A 18 -5.65 4.82 2.85
N THR A 19 -6.78 4.73 3.55
CA THR A 19 -7.79 5.80 3.55
C THR A 19 -7.27 7.06 4.21
N PHE A 20 -6.57 6.93 5.33
CA PHE A 20 -5.99 8.06 6.06
C PHE A 20 -4.93 8.79 5.23
N ALA A 21 -3.99 8.05 4.62
CA ALA A 21 -2.99 8.61 3.72
C ALA A 21 -3.66 9.33 2.55
N GLY A 22 -4.69 8.73 1.94
CA GLY A 22 -5.46 9.38 0.89
C GLY A 22 -6.14 10.68 1.34
N LYS A 23 -6.71 10.72 2.55
CA LYS A 23 -7.30 11.94 3.13
C LYS A 23 -6.24 13.01 3.35
N MET A 24 -5.08 12.64 3.90
CA MET A 24 -3.98 13.57 4.15
C MET A 24 -3.49 14.22 2.85
N VAL A 25 -3.26 13.43 1.80
CA VAL A 25 -2.86 13.95 0.48
C VAL A 25 -3.89 14.93 -0.07
N ARG A 26 -5.18 14.58 -0.02
CA ARG A 26 -6.26 15.48 -0.47
C ARG A 26 -6.28 16.79 0.30
N SER A 27 -6.13 16.74 1.62
CA SER A 27 -6.07 17.94 2.46
C SER A 27 -4.87 18.83 2.12
N ILE A 28 -3.69 18.23 1.89
CA ILE A 28 -2.48 18.97 1.49
C ILE A 28 -2.70 19.67 0.14
N ILE A 29 -3.31 18.98 -0.84
CA ILE A 29 -3.61 19.57 -2.15
C ILE A 29 -4.54 20.78 -2.02
N VAL A 30 -5.65 20.64 -1.29
CA VAL A 30 -6.62 21.73 -1.09
C VAL A 30 -5.97 22.90 -0.34
N PHE A 31 -5.13 22.62 0.65
CA PHE A 31 -4.38 23.64 1.38
C PHE A 31 -3.40 24.40 0.48
N ALA A 32 -2.57 23.69 -0.28
CA ALA A 32 -1.61 24.29 -1.21
C ALA A 32 -2.31 25.12 -2.31
N MET A 33 -3.46 24.65 -2.78
CA MET A 33 -4.31 25.38 -3.71
C MET A 33 -4.79 26.69 -3.06
N GLY A 34 -5.41 26.63 -1.88
CA GLY A 34 -5.87 27.82 -1.16
C GLY A 34 -4.75 28.84 -0.90
N TRP A 35 -3.57 28.37 -0.51
CA TRP A 35 -2.37 29.19 -0.36
C TRP A 35 -1.99 29.91 -1.67
N THR A 36 -2.01 29.18 -2.78
CA THR A 36 -1.67 29.72 -4.10
C THR A 36 -2.69 30.77 -4.54
N LEU A 37 -3.99 30.48 -4.43
CA LEU A 37 -5.04 31.43 -4.80
C LEU A 37 -4.97 32.73 -3.98
N SER A 38 -4.66 32.63 -2.68
CA SER A 38 -4.46 33.80 -1.81
C SER A 38 -3.34 34.72 -2.32
N ARG A 39 -2.24 34.15 -2.83
CA ARG A 39 -1.12 34.92 -3.39
C ARG A 39 -1.42 35.62 -4.71
N PHE A 40 -2.38 35.12 -5.49
CA PHE A 40 -2.77 35.69 -6.79
C PHE A 40 -3.98 36.62 -6.70
N GLY A 41 -4.36 37.05 -5.49
CA GLY A 41 -5.42 38.04 -5.28
C GLY A 41 -6.82 37.48 -5.54
N PHE A 42 -7.02 36.17 -5.37
CA PHE A 42 -8.35 35.57 -5.45
C PHE A 42 -9.26 36.15 -4.37
N VAL A 43 -10.39 36.74 -4.80
CA VAL A 43 -11.44 37.24 -3.91
C VAL A 43 -12.64 36.32 -3.99
N SER A 44 -12.95 35.64 -2.88
CA SER A 44 -14.10 34.73 -2.79
C SER A 44 -15.42 35.48 -2.94
N GLY A 45 -16.31 34.98 -3.80
CA GLY A 45 -17.69 35.51 -3.91
C GLY A 45 -17.88 36.70 -4.85
N GLN A 46 -16.85 37.11 -5.60
CA GLN A 46 -16.99 38.10 -6.67
C GLN A 46 -17.37 37.43 -8.00
N SER A 47 -18.27 38.06 -8.75
CA SER A 47 -18.72 37.57 -10.08
C SER A 47 -17.66 37.75 -11.18
N SER A 48 -16.77 38.74 -11.02
CA SER A 48 -15.66 39.01 -11.93
C SER A 48 -14.34 38.88 -11.19
N GLN A 49 -13.47 37.99 -11.67
CA GLN A 49 -12.13 37.79 -11.11
C GLN A 49 -11.08 38.46 -12.01
N PRO A 50 -9.95 38.93 -11.46
CA PRO A 50 -8.85 39.42 -12.27
C PRO A 50 -8.37 38.34 -13.24
N GLU A 51 -8.09 38.72 -14.48
CA GLU A 51 -7.62 37.78 -15.52
C GLU A 51 -6.36 37.01 -15.07
N VAL A 52 -5.49 37.66 -14.31
CA VAL A 52 -4.29 37.07 -13.70
C VAL A 52 -4.64 35.93 -12.73
N ALA A 53 -5.72 36.05 -11.96
CA ALA A 53 -6.16 35.01 -11.03
C ALA A 53 -6.72 33.79 -11.78
N VAL A 54 -7.45 34.01 -12.87
CA VAL A 54 -7.97 32.93 -13.73
C VAL A 54 -6.82 32.16 -14.40
N GLN A 55 -5.86 32.88 -14.98
CA GLN A 55 -4.68 32.26 -15.59
C GLN A 55 -3.84 31.50 -14.55
N ALA A 56 -3.74 32.00 -13.31
CA ALA A 56 -3.06 31.30 -12.22
C ALA A 56 -3.76 29.97 -11.85
N ILE A 57 -5.11 29.97 -11.77
CA ILE A 57 -5.87 28.74 -11.53
C ILE A 57 -5.62 27.73 -12.65
N VAL A 58 -5.76 28.16 -13.92
CA VAL A 58 -5.53 27.29 -15.08
C VAL A 58 -4.09 26.74 -15.08
N GLY A 59 -3.10 27.56 -14.77
CA GLY A 59 -1.70 27.15 -14.65
C GLY A 59 -1.48 26.11 -13.56
N VAL A 60 -2.08 26.30 -12.38
CA VAL A 60 -2.02 25.34 -11.28
C VAL A 60 -2.66 24.01 -11.65
N PHE A 61 -3.82 24.02 -12.32
CA PHE A 61 -4.46 22.78 -12.75
C PHE A 61 -3.68 22.09 -13.86
N ALA A 62 -3.21 22.82 -14.87
CA ALA A 62 -2.44 22.24 -15.97
C ALA A 62 -1.10 21.66 -15.48
N ILE A 63 -0.28 22.46 -14.82
CA ILE A 63 1.06 22.05 -14.37
C ILE A 63 0.96 21.10 -13.18
N GLY A 64 0.06 21.37 -12.23
CA GLY A 64 -0.14 20.54 -11.04
C GLY A 64 -0.65 19.15 -11.38
N VAL A 65 -1.66 19.02 -12.25
CA VAL A 65 -2.18 17.69 -12.64
C VAL A 65 -1.14 16.93 -13.48
N VAL A 66 -0.47 17.59 -14.43
CA VAL A 66 0.56 16.94 -15.26
C VAL A 66 1.72 16.47 -14.40
N SER A 67 2.25 17.29 -13.50
CA SER A 67 3.33 16.89 -12.60
C SER A 67 2.93 15.72 -11.69
N LEU A 68 1.73 15.75 -11.11
CA LEU A 68 1.22 14.67 -10.27
C LEU A 68 1.07 13.35 -11.07
N ALA A 69 0.62 13.44 -12.33
CA ALA A 69 0.53 12.29 -13.22
C ALA A 69 1.90 11.70 -13.55
N LEU A 70 2.90 12.55 -13.83
CA LEU A 70 4.28 12.10 -14.07
C LEU A 70 4.88 11.42 -12.84
N VAL A 71 4.67 11.99 -11.66
CA VAL A 71 5.09 11.38 -10.39
C VAL A 71 4.42 10.03 -10.17
N ALA A 72 3.11 9.92 -10.44
CA ALA A 72 2.38 8.67 -10.32
C ALA A 72 2.91 7.59 -11.29
N ILE A 73 3.19 7.95 -12.54
CA ILE A 73 3.79 7.05 -13.52
C ILE A 73 5.18 6.61 -13.05
N TYR A 74 6.03 7.54 -12.63
CA TYR A 74 7.36 7.24 -12.12
C TYR A 74 7.32 6.22 -10.97
N TYR A 75 6.48 6.45 -9.95
CA TYR A 75 6.34 5.51 -8.83
C TYR A 75 5.72 4.17 -9.26
N THR A 76 4.80 4.18 -10.23
CA THR A 76 4.20 2.96 -10.77
C THR A 76 5.24 2.10 -11.48
N THR A 77 6.17 2.70 -12.23
CA THR A 77 7.26 1.95 -12.89
C THR A 77 8.24 1.29 -11.91
N GLN A 78 8.31 1.77 -10.67
CA GLN A 78 9.14 1.17 -9.62
C GLN A 78 8.44 0.02 -8.88
N MET A 79 7.16 -0.23 -9.12
CA MET A 79 6.43 -1.34 -8.49
C MET A 79 6.85 -2.67 -9.11
N LYS A 80 7.60 -3.48 -8.34
CA LYS A 80 8.08 -4.82 -8.74
C LYS A 80 6.98 -5.88 -8.91
N LEU A 81 5.73 -5.55 -8.55
CA LEU A 81 4.57 -6.43 -8.68
C LEU A 81 3.95 -6.26 -10.08
N ASP A 82 4.61 -6.82 -11.10
CA ASP A 82 4.07 -6.90 -12.46
C ASP A 82 2.99 -8.02 -12.54
N ARG A 83 2.03 -7.89 -13.46
CA ARG A 83 0.88 -8.80 -13.63
C ARG A 83 1.30 -10.26 -13.80
N LYS A 84 2.46 -10.49 -14.44
CA LYS A 84 3.06 -11.83 -14.59
C LYS A 84 3.49 -12.41 -13.26
N ASN A 85 4.24 -11.64 -12.47
CA ASN A 85 4.73 -12.04 -11.15
C ASN A 85 3.57 -12.24 -10.16
N HIS A 86 2.53 -11.41 -10.25
CA HIS A 86 1.31 -11.56 -9.45
C HIS A 86 0.56 -12.86 -9.80
N LYS A 87 0.48 -13.24 -11.08
CA LYS A 87 -0.17 -14.49 -11.52
C LYS A 87 0.58 -15.73 -11.02
N ILE A 88 1.91 -15.75 -11.17
CA ILE A 88 2.76 -16.85 -10.67
C ILE A 88 2.60 -17.00 -9.16
N LEU A 89 2.55 -15.88 -8.43
CA LEU A 89 2.34 -15.90 -6.99
C LEU A 89 0.95 -16.42 -6.60
N LEU A 90 -0.12 -16.05 -7.34
CA LEU A 90 -1.46 -16.56 -7.08
C LEU A 90 -1.56 -18.07 -7.30
N GLU A 91 -0.98 -18.57 -8.40
CA GLU A 91 -0.92 -20.01 -8.70
C GLU A 91 -0.20 -20.77 -7.57
N GLU A 92 0.89 -20.22 -7.03
CA GLU A 92 1.61 -20.81 -5.91
C GLU A 92 0.83 -20.72 -4.57
N ILE A 93 0.13 -19.61 -4.33
CA ILE A 93 -0.73 -19.46 -3.15
C ILE A 93 -1.85 -20.50 -3.16
N ASP A 94 -2.48 -20.73 -4.31
CA ASP A 94 -3.55 -21.71 -4.47
C ASP A 94 -3.03 -23.14 -4.24
N ARG A 95 -1.82 -23.46 -4.74
CA ARG A 95 -1.15 -24.75 -4.51
C ARG A 95 -0.87 -25.03 -3.03
N ILE A 96 -0.39 -24.04 -2.29
CA ILE A 96 -0.13 -24.18 -0.84
C ILE A 96 -1.44 -24.29 -0.07
N LYS A 97 -2.47 -23.51 -0.42
CA LYS A 97 -3.79 -23.62 0.20
C LYS A 97 -4.48 -24.95 -0.08
N SER A 98 -4.23 -25.58 -1.23
CA SER A 98 -4.73 -26.92 -1.55
C SER A 98 -3.96 -28.05 -0.85
N GLY A 99 -3.02 -27.73 0.05
CA GLY A 99 -2.24 -28.72 0.81
C GLY A 99 -0.97 -29.21 0.11
N GLY A 100 -0.51 -28.52 -0.94
CA GLY A 100 0.75 -28.84 -1.60
C GLY A 100 1.96 -28.63 -0.69
N ALA A 101 2.94 -29.53 -0.75
CA ALA A 101 4.16 -29.40 0.05
C ALA A 101 5.00 -28.19 -0.42
N MET A 102 5.55 -27.42 0.53
CA MET A 102 6.46 -26.30 0.23
C MET A 102 7.74 -26.75 -0.48
N ALA A 103 8.10 -28.03 -0.36
CA ALA A 103 9.25 -28.63 -1.03
C ALA A 103 9.08 -28.74 -2.56
N ASP A 104 7.84 -28.88 -3.05
CA ASP A 104 7.52 -29.11 -4.46
C ASP A 104 7.35 -27.82 -5.27
N ILE A 105 7.95 -26.72 -4.83
CA ILE A 105 7.82 -25.42 -5.49
C ILE A 105 8.65 -25.37 -6.81
N PRO A 106 8.05 -24.90 -7.93
CA PRO A 106 8.80 -24.62 -9.14
C PRO A 106 9.88 -23.54 -8.92
N ALA A 107 11.09 -23.72 -9.46
CA ALA A 107 12.21 -22.80 -9.26
C ALA A 107 11.90 -21.33 -9.62
N HIS A 108 11.08 -21.10 -10.66
CA HIS A 108 10.64 -19.76 -11.05
C HIS A 108 9.65 -19.13 -10.06
N ALA A 109 8.77 -19.93 -9.46
CA ALA A 109 7.82 -19.46 -8.44
C ALA A 109 8.56 -19.13 -7.13
N ARG A 110 9.62 -19.89 -6.79
CA ARG A 110 10.48 -19.60 -5.64
C ARG A 110 11.17 -18.25 -5.80
N ALA A 111 11.81 -18.01 -6.94
CA ALA A 111 12.50 -16.74 -7.20
C ALA A 111 11.55 -15.54 -7.11
N VAL A 112 10.35 -15.63 -7.69
CA VAL A 112 9.33 -14.58 -7.63
C VAL A 112 8.84 -14.37 -6.19
N ALA A 113 8.61 -15.44 -5.43
CA ALA A 113 8.19 -15.33 -4.04
C ALA A 113 9.27 -14.67 -3.16
N GLU A 114 10.54 -15.03 -3.32
CA GLU A 114 11.65 -14.44 -2.57
C GLU A 114 11.90 -12.99 -2.96
N GLU A 115 11.80 -12.65 -4.25
CA GLU A 115 11.95 -11.28 -4.75
C GLU A 115 10.83 -10.35 -4.25
N LEU A 116 9.59 -10.85 -4.24
CA LEU A 116 8.42 -10.06 -3.84
C LEU A 116 8.27 -9.96 -2.32
N THR A 117 8.64 -11.00 -1.57
CA THR A 117 8.54 -10.99 -0.11
C THR A 117 9.79 -10.41 0.55
N GLY A 118 10.97 -10.53 -0.07
CA GLY A 118 12.26 -10.17 0.51
C GLY A 118 12.80 -11.19 1.53
N TRP A 119 12.14 -12.34 1.68
CA TRP A 119 12.51 -13.42 2.61
C TRP A 119 12.74 -14.72 1.84
N LYS A 120 13.53 -15.64 2.41
CA LYS A 120 13.65 -16.99 1.86
C LYS A 120 12.28 -17.66 1.84
N TYR A 121 12.00 -18.44 0.80
CA TYR A 121 10.69 -19.09 0.64
C TYR A 121 10.34 -20.00 1.84
N GLU A 122 11.35 -20.62 2.45
CA GLU A 122 11.23 -21.47 3.64
C GLU A 122 10.75 -20.72 4.90
N GLN A 123 10.91 -19.40 4.92
CA GLN A 123 10.48 -18.50 6.00
C GLN A 123 9.13 -17.82 5.67
N CYS A 124 8.58 -18.05 4.47
CA CYS A 124 7.24 -17.61 4.14
C CYS A 124 6.20 -18.47 4.88
N TRP A 125 4.92 -18.11 4.80
CA TRP A 125 3.82 -18.88 5.39
C TRP A 125 3.84 -18.98 6.93
N GLY A 126 4.33 -17.94 7.61
CA GLY A 126 4.34 -17.89 9.07
C GLY A 126 5.54 -18.57 9.74
N ASN A 127 6.48 -19.16 8.98
CA ASN A 127 7.72 -19.74 9.49
C ASN A 127 8.83 -18.69 9.75
N ASN A 128 8.43 -17.48 10.14
CA ASN A 128 9.28 -16.31 10.34
C ASN A 128 9.15 -15.83 11.81
N PRO A 129 10.21 -15.29 12.45
CA PRO A 129 10.12 -14.64 13.76
C PRO A 129 9.00 -13.58 13.93
N LEU A 130 8.43 -13.05 12.84
CA LEU A 130 7.23 -12.18 12.88
C LEU A 130 5.92 -12.94 13.19
N GLY A 131 5.83 -14.23 12.87
CA GLY A 131 4.70 -15.11 13.18
C GLY A 131 4.88 -15.89 14.49
N MET A 132 6.12 -16.19 14.87
CA MET A 132 6.46 -17.09 15.99
C MET A 132 6.50 -16.41 17.38
N LYS A 133 6.57 -15.07 17.46
CA LYS A 133 6.85 -14.33 18.72
C LYS A 133 5.69 -14.16 19.71
N GLU A 134 4.53 -14.77 19.50
CA GLU A 134 3.36 -14.58 20.39
C GLU A 134 2.78 -15.88 20.97
N SER A 135 3.55 -16.97 21.00
CA SER A 135 3.18 -18.20 21.72
C SER A 135 3.87 -18.34 23.08
N SER A 136 4.12 -17.23 23.78
CA SER A 136 4.71 -17.23 25.13
C SER A 136 3.96 -16.35 26.13
N ASN A 137 2.64 -16.23 25.99
CA ASN A 137 1.77 -15.93 27.13
C ASN A 137 0.89 -17.16 27.38
N VAL A 138 1.50 -18.13 28.07
CA VAL A 138 0.80 -19.24 28.70
C VAL A 138 -0.19 -18.64 29.68
N ILE A 139 -1.48 -18.69 29.34
CA ILE A 139 -2.55 -18.48 30.32
C ILE A 139 -2.37 -19.60 31.36
N PRO A 140 -2.12 -19.31 32.65
CA PRO A 140 -2.02 -20.35 33.65
C PRO A 140 -3.36 -21.09 33.72
N LYS A 141 -3.30 -22.43 33.66
CA LYS A 141 -4.47 -23.30 33.81
C LYS A 141 -5.16 -22.96 35.14
N PRO A 142 -6.51 -22.88 35.19
CA PRO A 142 -7.20 -22.70 36.46
C PRO A 142 -6.85 -23.87 37.36
N VAL A 143 -6.42 -23.55 38.58
CA VAL A 143 -6.19 -24.51 39.66
C VAL A 143 -7.56 -25.12 39.96
N THR A 144 -7.73 -26.40 39.65
CA THR A 144 -8.82 -27.20 40.20
C THR A 144 -8.48 -27.44 41.67
N GLU A 145 -9.10 -26.67 42.57
CA GLU A 145 -9.21 -27.07 43.98
C GLU A 145 -10.27 -28.17 44.08
N SER A 146 -9.88 -29.24 44.79
CA SER A 146 -10.66 -30.42 45.18
C SER A 146 -11.71 -30.12 46.23
#